data_AF-A0A917PAC4-F1
#
_entry.id   AF-A0A917PAC4-F1
#
_cell.length_a   1.000
_cell.length_b   1.000
_cell.length_c   1.000
_cell.angle_alpha   90.00
_cell.angle_beta   90.00
_cell.angle_gamma   90.00
#
_symmetry.space_group_name_H-M   'P 1'
#
loop_
_entity.id
_entity.type
_entity.pdbx_description
1 polymer ?
#
loop_
_entity_poly.entity_id
_entity_poly.type
_entity_poly.pdbx_seq_one_letter_code
_entity_poly.pdbx_strand_id
1 'polypeptide(L)'
;MPGRADRGFMDAATIMPPEQIHEHEGILWKPKPGATSSFEEFLHARVQWLEIWHETDWNPWREEELAPQLARAEHVTDEWERAERDFRPLSKRQIGARMGAIKRKVGAEREADEARWERDKTRYDADREKARFALLEREVIHANQLREIADYRSGVLYPSMDAHRRTRQIAELEASITTSEQAIARLSTVVGDREDVVDENGRLPRDRRSWNLIWYRYERKERVGELQQSTAELRETLATTQDRKEKSSLQSQLYVHERRLRALLAVPRLEADQMCADCLTPQSWHVYGRDISESCPCPRWPIFAARTERVWEILRSASDRVGPAEPAPPKPQPLATLP
;
A
#
# COMPACT_ATOMS: atom_id res chain seq x y z
N MET A 1 66.39 34.14 48.01
CA MET A 1 65.89 34.30 46.63
C MET A 1 64.70 33.36 46.43
N PRO A 2 63.45 33.84 46.58
CA PRO A 2 62.26 33.08 46.27
C PRO A 2 61.86 33.30 44.81
N GLY A 3 61.62 32.21 44.06
CA GLY A 3 61.07 32.23 42.71
C GLY A 3 59.66 31.66 42.72
N ARG A 4 58.67 32.55 42.64
CA ARG A 4 57.23 32.27 42.52
C ARG A 4 56.87 32.47 41.05
N ALA A 5 56.40 31.43 40.37
CA ALA A 5 55.76 31.48 39.05
C ALA A 5 55.14 30.10 38.76
N ASP A 6 54.00 29.94 38.11
CA ASP A 6 52.85 30.81 37.91
C ASP A 6 51.73 29.82 37.50
N ARG A 7 50.55 29.91 38.10
CA ARG A 7 49.40 29.09 37.69
C ARG A 7 48.67 29.85 36.60
N GLY A 8 48.96 29.52 35.35
CA GLY A 8 48.25 30.05 34.18
C GLY A 8 47.03 29.22 33.82
N PHE A 9 45.86 29.69 34.26
CA PHE A 9 44.57 29.68 33.55
C PHE A 9 44.04 28.36 32.94
N MET A 10 43.18 27.72 33.73
CA MET A 10 42.00 27.01 33.21
C MET A 10 40.95 28.02 32.70
N ASP A 11 40.15 27.52 31.78
CA ASP A 11 38.79 27.95 31.44
C ASP A 11 38.62 29.32 30.77
N ALA A 12 38.83 29.31 29.46
CA ALA A 12 37.95 30.06 28.57
C ALA A 12 36.54 29.43 28.66
N ALA A 13 35.79 29.83 29.70
CA ALA A 13 34.35 29.71 29.68
C ALA A 13 33.84 30.50 28.48
N THR A 14 33.51 29.78 27.40
CA THR A 14 32.72 30.29 26.29
C THR A 14 31.50 30.96 26.89
N ILE A 15 31.47 32.29 26.80
CA ILE A 15 30.37 33.14 27.22
C ILE A 15 29.15 32.66 26.44
N MET A 16 28.22 31.97 27.11
CA MET A 16 26.95 31.59 26.51
C MET A 16 26.23 32.88 26.06
N PRO A 17 25.78 32.97 24.80
CA PRO A 17 24.92 34.06 24.39
C PRO A 17 23.62 34.04 25.21
N PRO A 18 22.93 35.19 25.35
CA PRO A 18 21.67 35.28 26.11
C PRO A 18 20.72 34.17 25.66
N GLU A 19 20.02 33.53 26.61
CA GLU A 19 19.02 32.48 26.36
C GLU A 19 18.16 32.85 25.13
N GLN A 20 18.53 32.34 23.95
CA GLN A 20 17.77 32.59 22.74
C GLN A 20 16.54 31.71 22.83
N ILE A 21 15.46 32.32 23.30
CA ILE A 21 14.13 31.73 23.26
C ILE A 21 13.60 31.93 21.85
N HIS A 22 13.20 30.83 21.22
CA HIS A 22 12.61 30.82 19.90
C HIS A 22 11.15 30.41 19.98
N GLU A 23 10.29 31.02 19.18
CA GLU A 23 8.88 30.63 19.06
C GLU A 23 8.67 29.80 17.78
N HIS A 24 7.92 28.72 17.88
CA HIS A 24 7.39 28.00 16.73
C HIS A 24 6.03 27.38 17.06
N GLU A 25 5.02 27.69 16.24
CA GLU A 25 3.63 27.22 16.40
C GLU A 25 3.02 27.54 17.78
N GLY A 26 3.36 28.72 18.34
CA GLY A 26 2.91 29.13 19.67
C GLY A 26 3.56 28.39 20.84
N ILE A 27 4.63 27.62 20.58
CA ILE A 27 5.45 26.95 21.59
C ILE A 27 6.81 27.66 21.66
N LEU A 28 7.24 27.98 22.89
CA LEU A 28 8.56 28.57 23.14
C LEU A 28 9.58 27.46 23.38
N TRP A 29 10.75 27.60 22.77
CA TRP A 29 11.85 26.65 22.80
C TRP A 29 13.13 27.34 23.18
N LYS A 30 13.99 26.63 23.91
CA LYS A 30 15.36 27.06 24.18
C LYS A 30 16.32 25.87 24.10
N PRO A 31 17.58 26.10 23.69
CA PRO A 31 18.59 25.06 23.72
C PRO A 31 18.95 24.73 25.18
N LYS A 32 19.17 23.44 25.47
CA LYS A 32 19.73 22.99 26.74
C LYS A 32 21.20 23.42 26.86
N PRO A 33 21.76 23.50 28.08
CA PRO A 33 23.18 23.75 28.25
C PRO A 33 24.03 22.71 27.51
N GLY A 34 24.94 23.17 26.65
CA GLY A 34 25.80 22.31 25.84
C GLY A 34 25.20 21.82 24.52
N ALA A 35 23.99 22.28 24.16
CA ALA A 35 23.42 22.05 22.84
C ALA A 35 24.35 22.59 21.73
N THR A 36 24.51 21.80 20.68
CA THR A 36 25.37 22.13 19.53
C THR A 36 24.59 22.49 18.28
N SER A 37 23.32 22.10 18.20
CA SER A 37 22.42 22.40 17.09
C SER A 37 21.81 23.80 17.16
N SER A 38 21.55 24.34 15.98
CA SER A 38 20.77 25.57 15.77
C SER A 38 19.26 25.31 15.84
N PHE A 39 18.47 26.39 16.00
CA PHE A 39 17.01 26.28 16.01
C PHE A 39 16.44 25.77 14.67
N GLU A 40 17.05 26.14 13.55
CA GLU A 40 16.66 25.63 12.23
C GLU A 40 16.89 24.12 12.11
N GLU A 41 18.03 23.62 12.61
CA GLU A 41 18.31 22.19 12.67
C GLU A 41 17.32 21.44 13.56
N PHE A 42 16.90 22.05 14.68
CA PHE A 42 15.85 21.50 15.54
C PHE A 42 14.51 21.37 14.82
N LEU A 43 14.05 22.41 14.11
CA LEU A 43 12.82 22.35 13.34
C LEU A 43 12.90 21.28 12.24
N HIS A 44 14.04 21.22 11.54
CA HIS A 44 14.28 20.20 10.53
C HIS A 44 14.26 18.79 11.12
N ALA A 45 14.92 18.57 12.26
CA ALA A 45 14.94 17.29 12.96
C ALA A 45 13.53 16.82 13.37
N ARG A 46 12.66 17.74 13.84
CA ARG A 46 11.27 17.40 14.18
C ARG A 46 10.45 16.96 12.97
N VAL A 47 10.61 17.64 11.83
CA VAL A 47 9.94 17.26 10.57
C VAL A 47 10.49 15.91 10.09
N GLN A 48 11.81 15.74 10.07
CA GLN A 48 12.47 14.52 9.67
C GLN A 48 12.06 13.31 10.53
N TRP A 49 11.90 13.49 11.84
CA TRP A 49 11.43 12.44 12.74
C TRP A 49 10.02 11.96 12.37
N LEU A 50 9.10 12.88 12.07
CA LEU A 50 7.74 12.55 11.61
C LEU A 50 7.75 11.88 10.24
N GLU A 51 8.55 12.38 9.30
CA GLU A 51 8.71 11.79 7.96
C GLU A 51 9.24 10.36 8.03
N ILE A 52 10.27 10.11 8.86
CA ILE A 52 10.81 8.76 9.07
C ILE A 52 9.75 7.86 9.70
N TRP A 53 9.00 8.35 10.69
CA TRP A 53 7.92 7.57 11.29
C TRP A 53 6.86 7.17 10.26
N HIS A 54 6.40 8.12 9.43
CA HIS A 54 5.45 7.82 8.35
C HIS A 54 6.03 6.86 7.31
N GLU A 55 7.31 7.02 6.98
CA GLU A 55 8.00 6.17 6.01
C GLU A 55 8.16 4.74 6.53
N THR A 56 8.57 4.53 7.78
CA THR A 56 8.74 3.19 8.36
C THR A 56 7.41 2.51 8.69
N ASP A 57 6.38 3.29 9.02
CA ASP A 57 5.00 2.80 9.16
C ASP A 57 4.51 2.16 7.85
N TRP A 58 4.78 2.79 6.70
CA TRP A 58 4.42 2.26 5.38
C TRP A 58 5.43 1.25 4.79
N ASN A 59 6.72 1.45 5.05
CA ASN A 59 7.85 0.71 4.49
C ASN A 59 8.79 0.21 5.60
N PRO A 60 8.37 -0.76 6.43
CA PRO A 60 9.12 -1.20 7.60
C PRO A 60 10.48 -1.82 7.27
N TRP A 61 10.68 -2.33 6.06
CA TRP A 61 11.99 -2.82 5.59
C TRP A 61 13.04 -1.72 5.42
N ARG A 62 12.68 -0.43 5.54
CA ARG A 62 13.63 0.69 5.54
C ARG A 62 14.06 1.11 6.95
N GLU A 63 13.59 0.45 8.00
CA GLU A 63 13.93 0.80 9.39
C GLU A 63 15.44 0.85 9.62
N GLU A 64 16.19 -0.17 9.18
CA GLU A 64 17.65 -0.20 9.32
C GLU A 64 18.36 0.90 8.49
N GLU A 65 17.88 1.16 7.28
CA GLU A 65 18.40 2.21 6.39
C GLU A 65 18.25 3.60 7.02
N LEU A 66 17.11 3.84 7.68
CA LEU A 66 16.73 5.15 8.24
C LEU A 66 17.18 5.32 9.70
N ALA A 67 17.61 4.25 10.38
CA ALA A 67 18.03 4.29 11.78
C ALA A 67 19.08 5.38 12.11
N PRO A 68 20.13 5.63 11.28
CA PRO A 68 21.08 6.70 11.56
C PRO A 68 20.46 8.10 11.49
N GLN A 69 19.50 8.29 10.58
CA GLN A 69 18.79 9.57 10.41
C GLN A 69 17.84 9.80 11.58
N LEU A 70 17.14 8.75 12.02
CA LEU A 70 16.30 8.77 13.21
C LEU A 70 17.10 9.13 14.45
N ALA A 71 18.23 8.45 14.68
CA ALA A 71 19.12 8.71 15.82
C ALA A 71 19.65 10.15 15.82
N ARG A 72 19.97 10.72 14.64
CA ARG A 72 20.36 12.13 14.52
C ARG A 72 19.20 13.07 14.85
N ALA A 73 18.01 12.80 14.32
CA ALA A 73 16.83 13.63 14.58
C ALA A 73 16.44 13.60 16.07
N GLU A 74 16.50 12.44 16.71
CA GLU A 74 16.30 12.27 18.15
C GLU A 74 17.36 13.05 18.94
N HIS A 75 18.64 12.89 18.60
CA HIS A 75 19.73 13.61 19.27
C HIS A 75 19.55 15.13 19.22
N VAL A 76 19.27 15.68 18.03
CA VAL A 76 19.01 17.13 17.87
C VAL A 76 17.77 17.54 18.65
N THR A 77 16.69 16.76 18.59
CA THR A 77 15.46 17.08 19.35
C THR A 77 15.71 17.08 20.86
N ASP A 78 16.56 16.18 21.35
CA ASP A 78 16.94 16.07 22.75
C ASP A 78 17.84 17.21 23.25
N GLU A 79 18.48 17.97 22.38
CA GLU A 79 19.24 19.17 22.76
C GLU A 79 18.33 20.37 23.10
N TRP A 80 17.03 20.27 22.81
CA TRP A 80 16.08 21.38 22.98
C TRP A 80 15.04 21.07 24.05
N GLU A 81 14.56 22.12 24.70
CA GLU A 81 13.49 22.03 25.69
C GLU A 81 12.51 23.19 25.56
N ARG A 82 11.32 22.98 26.14
CA ARG A 82 10.28 23.99 26.18
C ARG A 82 10.67 25.12 27.15
N ALA A 83 10.59 26.34 26.67
CA ALA A 83 11.02 27.55 27.38
C ALA A 83 9.86 28.27 28.10
N GLU A 84 8.61 27.82 27.98
CA GLU A 84 7.52 28.46 28.71
C GLU A 84 7.72 28.31 30.22
N ARG A 85 7.61 29.43 30.93
CA ARG A 85 7.84 29.54 32.38
C ARG A 85 7.05 28.53 33.21
N ASP A 86 5.85 28.19 32.76
CA ASP A 86 4.92 27.31 33.46
C ASP A 86 4.81 25.92 32.81
N PHE A 87 5.66 25.60 31.83
CA PHE A 87 5.62 24.27 31.22
C PHE A 87 6.02 23.21 32.24
N ARG A 88 5.16 22.21 32.40
CA ARG A 88 5.45 20.99 33.16
C ARG A 88 5.16 19.77 32.30
N PRO A 89 6.11 18.83 32.17
CA PRO A 89 5.84 17.55 31.53
C PRO A 89 4.62 16.88 32.19
N LEU A 90 3.80 16.22 31.37
CA LEU A 90 2.66 15.48 31.89
C LEU A 90 3.15 14.31 32.76
N SER A 91 2.60 14.18 33.96
CA SER A 91 2.81 13.00 34.80
C SER A 91 2.24 11.74 34.14
N LYS A 92 2.76 10.55 34.49
CA LYS A 92 2.21 9.27 34.03
C LYS A 92 0.70 9.16 34.24
N ARG A 93 0.18 9.69 35.36
CA ARG A 93 -1.26 9.74 35.66
C ARG A 93 -2.02 10.63 34.67
N GLN A 94 -1.48 11.80 34.31
CA GLN A 94 -2.08 12.69 33.32
C GLN A 94 -2.04 12.10 31.91
N ILE A 95 -0.93 11.46 31.52
CA ILE A 95 -0.82 10.73 30.26
C ILE A 95 -1.88 9.62 30.22
N GLY A 96 -1.99 8.80 31.27
CA GLY A 96 -3.01 7.76 31.38
C GLY A 96 -4.44 8.30 31.31
N ALA A 97 -4.72 9.43 31.97
CA ALA A 97 -6.02 10.09 31.89
C ALA A 97 -6.35 10.59 30.46
N ARG A 98 -5.36 11.15 29.76
CA ARG A 98 -5.49 11.60 28.35
C ARG A 98 -5.73 10.41 27.42
N MET A 99 -4.95 9.34 27.55
CA MET A 99 -5.14 8.11 26.78
C MET A 99 -6.49 7.47 27.06
N GLY A 100 -6.93 7.47 28.33
CA GLY A 100 -8.26 7.00 28.70
C GLY A 100 -9.39 7.85 28.09
N ALA A 101 -9.22 9.17 27.99
CA ALA A 101 -10.16 10.06 27.32
C ALA A 101 -10.23 9.79 25.82
N ILE A 102 -9.08 9.61 25.15
CA ILE A 102 -9.01 9.22 23.74
C ILE A 102 -9.72 7.88 23.52
N LYS A 103 -9.42 6.87 24.35
CA LYS A 103 -10.07 5.55 24.26
C LYS A 103 -11.58 5.63 24.40
N ARG A 104 -12.09 6.44 25.34
CA ARG A 104 -13.54 6.67 25.50
C ARG A 104 -14.15 7.36 24.29
N LYS A 105 -13.47 8.37 23.73
CA LYS A 105 -13.93 9.06 22.52
C LYS A 105 -14.02 8.08 21.34
N VAL A 106 -12.96 7.35 21.07
CA VAL A 106 -12.91 6.33 20.00
C VAL A 106 -13.96 5.22 20.23
N GLY A 107 -14.14 4.80 21.49
CA GLY A 107 -15.17 3.84 21.86
C GLY A 107 -16.58 4.35 21.57
N ALA A 108 -16.88 5.59 21.94
CA ALA A 108 -18.18 6.22 21.66
C ALA A 108 -18.43 6.42 20.16
N GLU A 109 -17.40 6.80 19.40
CA GLU A 109 -17.47 6.90 17.93
C GLU A 109 -17.79 5.52 17.31
N ARG A 110 -17.11 4.47 17.77
CA ARG A 110 -17.36 3.10 17.33
C ARG A 110 -18.78 2.63 17.67
N GLU A 111 -19.27 2.88 18.88
CA GLU A 111 -20.64 2.54 19.29
C GLU A 111 -21.67 3.29 18.43
N ALA A 112 -21.41 4.57 18.09
CA ALA A 112 -22.25 5.35 17.21
C ALA A 112 -22.24 4.81 15.77
N ASP A 113 -21.08 4.38 15.27
CA ASP A 113 -20.92 3.72 13.96
C ASP A 113 -21.67 2.38 13.93
N GLU A 114 -21.50 1.53 14.93
CA GLU A 114 -22.21 0.24 15.04
C GLU A 114 -23.73 0.45 15.10
N ALA A 115 -24.20 1.42 15.90
CA ALA A 115 -25.62 1.76 15.95
C ALA A 115 -26.15 2.30 14.61
N ARG A 116 -25.33 3.06 13.85
CA ARG A 116 -25.69 3.47 12.49
C ARG A 116 -25.79 2.26 11.57
N TRP A 117 -24.79 1.39 11.55
CA TRP A 117 -24.77 0.21 10.69
C TRP A 117 -25.99 -0.68 10.93
N GLU A 118 -26.37 -0.95 12.19
CA GLU A 118 -27.56 -1.73 12.49
C GLU A 118 -28.85 -1.10 11.95
N ARG A 119 -28.97 0.24 11.97
CA ARG A 119 -30.10 0.93 11.32
C ARG A 119 -30.03 0.81 9.81
N ASP A 120 -28.85 1.02 9.23
CA ASP A 120 -28.64 1.02 7.78
C ASP A 120 -28.83 -0.37 7.15
N LYS A 121 -28.66 -1.47 7.89
CA LYS A 121 -29.05 -2.82 7.44
C LYS A 121 -30.50 -2.90 6.97
N THR A 122 -31.41 -2.13 7.57
CA THR A 122 -32.83 -2.10 7.15
C THR A 122 -33.05 -1.48 5.77
N ARG A 123 -32.05 -0.73 5.27
CA ARG A 123 -32.04 -0.12 3.94
C ARG A 123 -31.32 -0.98 2.90
N TYR A 124 -30.82 -2.15 3.29
CA TYR A 124 -30.07 -3.03 2.40
C TYR A 124 -30.96 -3.51 1.24
N ASP A 125 -30.45 -3.32 0.03
CA ASP A 125 -31.06 -3.74 -1.22
C ASP A 125 -29.98 -4.44 -2.05
N ALA A 126 -30.08 -5.77 -2.12
CA ALA A 126 -29.13 -6.62 -2.81
C ALA A 126 -29.07 -6.33 -4.33
N ASP A 127 -30.19 -5.93 -4.94
CA ASP A 127 -30.23 -5.63 -6.36
C ASP A 127 -29.61 -4.27 -6.64
N ARG A 128 -29.81 -3.29 -5.75
CA ARG A 128 -29.11 -2.00 -5.81
C ARG A 128 -27.61 -2.15 -5.59
N GLU A 129 -27.18 -3.03 -4.68
CA GLU A 129 -25.76 -3.34 -4.47
C GLU A 129 -25.13 -3.99 -5.72
N LYS A 130 -25.78 -5.01 -6.29
CA LYS A 130 -25.32 -5.63 -7.55
C LYS A 130 -25.28 -4.61 -8.69
N ALA A 131 -26.28 -3.74 -8.79
CA ALA A 131 -26.31 -2.66 -9.79
C ALA A 131 -25.14 -1.68 -9.59
N ARG A 132 -24.75 -1.39 -8.34
CA ARG A 132 -23.56 -0.58 -8.04
C ARG A 132 -22.29 -1.26 -8.52
N PHE A 133 -22.11 -2.56 -8.27
CA PHE A 133 -20.93 -3.28 -8.76
C PHE A 133 -20.88 -3.28 -10.29
N ALA A 134 -22.01 -3.53 -10.95
CA ALA A 134 -22.11 -3.46 -12.41
C ALA A 134 -21.81 -2.05 -12.94
N LEU A 135 -22.27 -0.99 -12.26
CA LEU A 135 -21.99 0.40 -12.63
C LEU A 135 -20.49 0.68 -12.61
N LEU A 136 -19.83 0.38 -11.48
CA LEU A 136 -18.39 0.59 -11.32
C LEU A 136 -17.58 -0.16 -12.39
N GLU A 137 -17.94 -1.41 -12.68
CA GLU A 137 -17.28 -2.19 -13.72
C GLU A 137 -17.47 -1.55 -15.11
N ARG A 138 -18.68 -1.09 -15.42
CA ARG A 138 -18.97 -0.43 -16.71
C ARG A 138 -18.23 0.89 -16.86
N GLU A 139 -18.13 1.69 -15.80
CA GLU A 139 -17.36 2.93 -15.79
C GLU A 139 -15.88 2.68 -16.10
N VAL A 140 -15.28 1.65 -15.51
CA VAL A 140 -13.88 1.30 -15.78
C VAL A 140 -13.69 0.74 -17.19
N ILE A 141 -14.58 -0.13 -17.66
CA ILE A 141 -14.55 -0.63 -19.05
C ILE A 141 -14.62 0.55 -20.02
N HIS A 142 -15.56 1.47 -19.80
CA HIS A 142 -15.75 2.66 -20.63
C HIS A 142 -14.48 3.54 -20.64
N ALA A 143 -13.89 3.82 -19.47
CA ALA A 143 -12.65 4.59 -19.37
C ALA A 143 -11.48 3.92 -20.11
N ASN A 144 -11.38 2.58 -20.05
CA ASN A 144 -10.38 1.84 -20.82
C ASN A 144 -10.62 1.94 -22.34
N GLN A 145 -11.87 1.80 -22.79
CA GLN A 145 -12.21 1.89 -24.21
C GLN A 145 -11.90 3.28 -24.79
N LEU A 146 -12.17 4.35 -24.04
CA LEU A 146 -11.81 5.72 -24.43
C LEU A 146 -10.30 5.89 -24.59
N ARG A 147 -9.51 5.37 -23.64
CA ARG A 147 -8.05 5.37 -23.73
C ARG A 147 -7.57 4.59 -24.96
N GLU A 148 -8.10 3.39 -25.16
CA GLU A 148 -7.70 2.52 -26.26
C GLU A 148 -7.99 3.14 -27.64
N ILE A 149 -9.13 3.84 -27.79
CA ILE A 149 -9.40 4.63 -29.00
C ILE A 149 -8.36 5.73 -29.21
N ALA A 150 -8.02 6.48 -28.17
CA ALA A 150 -7.02 7.55 -28.27
C ALA A 150 -5.66 6.99 -28.68
N ASP A 151 -5.30 5.83 -28.15
CA ASP A 151 -4.08 5.09 -28.46
C ASP A 151 -4.05 4.60 -29.91
N TYR A 152 -5.16 4.04 -30.42
CA TYR A 152 -5.27 3.67 -31.84
C TYR A 152 -5.21 4.88 -32.78
N ARG A 153 -5.89 5.98 -32.43
CA ARG A 153 -5.92 7.21 -33.24
C ARG A 153 -4.55 7.89 -33.30
N SER A 154 -3.82 7.92 -32.19
CA SER A 154 -2.46 8.48 -32.14
C SER A 154 -1.44 7.61 -32.89
N GLY A 155 -1.73 6.32 -33.10
CA GLY A 155 -0.81 5.36 -33.71
C GLY A 155 0.36 4.98 -32.80
N VAL A 156 0.34 5.40 -31.53
CA VAL A 156 1.34 5.00 -30.52
C VAL A 156 1.19 3.51 -30.22
N LEU A 157 -0.06 3.05 -30.12
CA LEU A 157 -0.37 1.64 -29.93
C LEU A 157 -0.40 0.92 -31.29
N TYR A 158 0.51 -0.03 -31.44
CA TYR A 158 0.77 -0.76 -32.69
C TYR A 158 1.07 0.15 -33.89
N PRO A 159 2.26 0.81 -33.91
CA PRO A 159 2.63 1.73 -34.99
C PRO A 159 2.56 1.10 -36.38
N SER A 160 2.98 -0.17 -36.48
CA SER A 160 3.00 -0.95 -37.73
C SER A 160 1.66 -1.59 -38.10
N MET A 161 0.57 -1.29 -37.38
CA MET A 161 -0.75 -1.81 -37.70
C MET A 161 -1.27 -1.26 -39.03
N ASP A 162 -1.79 -2.16 -39.86
CA ASP A 162 -2.48 -1.82 -41.11
C ASP A 162 -3.62 -0.80 -40.89
N ALA A 163 -3.71 0.20 -41.78
CA ALA A 163 -4.65 1.31 -41.62
C ALA A 163 -6.12 0.88 -41.69
N HIS A 164 -6.44 -0.11 -42.52
CA HIS A 164 -7.81 -0.63 -42.62
C HIS A 164 -8.18 -1.44 -41.37
N ARG A 165 -7.26 -2.26 -40.86
CA ARG A 165 -7.42 -2.93 -39.56
C ARG A 165 -7.61 -1.93 -38.41
N ARG A 166 -6.80 -0.87 -38.37
CA ARG A 166 -6.91 0.20 -37.35
C ARG A 166 -8.27 0.89 -37.40
N THR A 167 -8.73 1.28 -38.59
CA THR A 167 -10.04 1.90 -38.79
C THR A 167 -11.17 0.99 -38.29
N ARG A 168 -11.09 -0.31 -38.55
CA ARG A 168 -12.06 -1.29 -38.07
C ARG A 168 -12.08 -1.41 -36.54
N GLN A 169 -10.89 -1.50 -35.90
CA GLN A 169 -10.79 -1.56 -34.44
C GLN A 169 -11.36 -0.30 -33.77
N ILE A 170 -11.08 0.87 -34.34
CA ILE A 170 -11.67 2.14 -33.87
C ILE A 170 -13.20 2.08 -33.96
N ALA A 171 -13.77 1.66 -35.09
CA ALA A 171 -15.21 1.57 -35.26
C ALA A 171 -15.87 0.55 -34.29
N GLU A 172 -15.24 -0.60 -34.06
CA GLU A 172 -15.68 -1.60 -33.08
C GLU A 172 -15.69 -1.02 -31.65
N LEU A 173 -14.64 -0.28 -31.28
CA LEU A 173 -14.56 0.37 -29.97
C LEU A 173 -15.59 1.49 -29.81
N GLU A 174 -15.84 2.30 -30.85
CA GLU A 174 -16.86 3.38 -30.82
C GLU A 174 -18.27 2.81 -30.56
N ALA A 175 -18.61 1.69 -31.22
CA ALA A 175 -19.87 0.98 -30.96
C ALA A 175 -19.92 0.43 -29.53
N SER A 176 -18.80 -0.08 -29.01
CA SER A 176 -18.71 -0.61 -27.64
C SER A 176 -18.85 0.49 -26.58
N ILE A 177 -18.26 1.66 -26.82
CA ILE A 177 -18.39 2.85 -25.95
C ILE A 177 -19.85 3.27 -25.85
N THR A 178 -20.53 3.39 -26.99
CA THR A 178 -21.97 3.74 -27.03
C THR A 178 -22.80 2.75 -26.19
N THR A 179 -22.47 1.45 -26.27
CA THR A 179 -23.12 0.41 -25.47
C THR A 179 -22.83 0.57 -23.98
N SER A 180 -21.59 0.86 -23.61
CA SER A 180 -21.17 1.11 -22.23
C SER A 180 -21.85 2.35 -21.64
N GLU A 181 -21.92 3.46 -22.38
CA GLU A 181 -22.60 4.71 -21.96
C GLU A 181 -24.08 4.46 -21.65
N GLN A 182 -24.79 3.73 -22.53
CA GLN A 182 -26.18 3.37 -22.29
C GLN A 182 -26.35 2.48 -21.06
N ALA A 183 -25.42 1.55 -20.82
CA ALA A 183 -25.44 0.71 -19.63
C ALA A 183 -25.20 1.53 -18.36
N ILE A 184 -24.22 2.43 -18.37
CA ILE A 184 -23.92 3.36 -17.28
C ILE A 184 -25.17 4.19 -16.97
N ALA A 185 -25.78 4.85 -17.95
CA ALA A 185 -26.96 5.69 -17.74
C ALA A 185 -28.13 4.93 -17.08
N ARG A 186 -28.40 3.69 -17.53
CA ARG A 186 -29.43 2.84 -16.92
C ARG A 186 -29.08 2.46 -15.47
N LEU A 187 -27.85 2.03 -15.22
CA LEU A 187 -27.41 1.61 -13.89
C LEU A 187 -27.35 2.78 -12.92
N SER A 188 -26.88 3.95 -13.35
CA SER A 188 -26.86 5.17 -12.53
C SER A 188 -28.27 5.56 -12.04
N THR A 189 -29.30 5.32 -12.85
CA THR A 189 -30.70 5.59 -12.44
C THR A 189 -31.14 4.67 -11.30
N VAL A 190 -30.74 3.39 -11.32
CA VAL A 190 -31.05 2.41 -10.26
C VAL A 190 -30.24 2.67 -9.00
N VAL A 191 -28.95 2.98 -9.17
CA VAL A 191 -28.00 3.12 -8.06
C VAL A 191 -28.20 4.45 -7.32
N GLY A 192 -28.48 5.54 -8.04
CA GLY A 192 -28.42 6.89 -7.48
C GLY A 192 -26.99 7.25 -7.06
N ASP A 193 -26.81 7.77 -5.85
CA ASP A 193 -25.47 7.94 -5.29
C ASP A 193 -24.86 6.57 -4.92
N ARG A 194 -23.74 6.25 -5.57
CA ARG A 194 -22.97 5.02 -5.33
C ARG A 194 -22.31 4.98 -3.95
N GLU A 195 -22.12 6.12 -3.29
CA GLU A 195 -21.57 6.22 -1.94
C GLU A 195 -22.64 6.03 -0.84
N ASP A 196 -23.92 5.98 -1.21
CA ASP A 196 -25.06 5.78 -0.30
C ASP A 196 -25.61 4.35 -0.33
N VAL A 197 -25.01 3.46 -1.13
CA VAL A 197 -25.42 2.05 -1.21
C VAL A 197 -24.80 1.26 -0.07
N VAL A 198 -25.64 0.89 0.89
CA VAL A 198 -25.27 0.06 2.03
C VAL A 198 -25.04 -1.39 1.61
N ASP A 199 -24.09 -2.07 2.26
CA ASP A 199 -23.91 -3.51 2.12
C ASP A 199 -24.80 -4.30 3.07
N GLU A 200 -24.71 -5.64 3.00
CA GLU A 200 -25.45 -6.56 3.88
C GLU A 200 -25.22 -6.33 5.38
N ASN A 201 -24.11 -5.68 5.74
CA ASN A 201 -23.74 -5.35 7.11
C ASN A 201 -24.16 -3.93 7.51
N GLY A 202 -24.86 -3.21 6.63
CA GLY A 202 -25.27 -1.81 6.84
C GLY A 202 -24.12 -0.81 6.71
N ARG A 203 -23.00 -1.21 6.11
CA ARG A 203 -21.82 -0.34 5.93
C ARG A 203 -21.88 0.38 4.60
N LEU A 204 -21.50 1.65 4.62
CA LEU A 204 -21.34 2.43 3.40
C LEU A 204 -19.97 2.14 2.75
N PRO A 205 -19.79 2.43 1.44
CA PRO A 205 -18.50 2.32 0.77
C PRO A 205 -17.37 3.04 1.51
N ARG A 206 -17.61 4.26 2.02
CA ARG A 206 -16.63 5.01 2.82
C ARG A 206 -16.21 4.28 4.09
N ASP A 207 -17.13 3.58 4.75
CA ASP A 207 -16.85 2.85 6.00
C ASP A 207 -15.95 1.64 5.71
N ARG A 208 -16.16 0.98 4.56
CA ARG A 208 -15.38 -0.17 4.11
C ARG A 208 -13.97 0.22 3.68
N ARG A 209 -13.79 1.35 3.01
CA ARG A 209 -12.49 1.85 2.54
C ARG A 209 -11.44 1.98 3.65
N SER A 210 -11.82 2.52 4.80
CA SER A 210 -10.93 2.67 5.96
C SER A 210 -10.43 1.31 6.46
N TRP A 211 -11.32 0.32 6.53
CA TRP A 211 -10.95 -1.04 6.88
C TRP A 211 -10.09 -1.71 5.82
N ASN A 212 -10.43 -1.52 4.54
CA ASN A 212 -9.68 -2.07 3.43
C ASN A 212 -8.25 -1.52 3.39
N LEU A 213 -8.04 -0.25 3.74
CA LEU A 213 -6.70 0.34 3.84
C LEU A 213 -5.84 -0.35 4.93
N ILE A 214 -6.43 -0.58 6.10
CA ILE A 214 -5.73 -1.26 7.21
C ILE A 214 -5.31 -2.66 6.80
N TRP A 215 -6.23 -3.43 6.23
CA TRP A 215 -5.96 -4.80 5.77
C TRP A 215 -4.97 -4.84 4.61
N TYR A 216 -5.12 -3.96 3.63
CA TYR A 216 -4.17 -3.86 2.52
C TYR A 216 -2.75 -3.56 3.01
N ARG A 217 -2.60 -2.64 3.97
CA ARG A 217 -1.28 -2.33 4.53
C ARG A 217 -0.65 -3.56 5.19
N TYR A 218 -1.44 -4.34 5.92
CA TYR A 218 -0.99 -5.58 6.53
C TYR A 218 -0.57 -6.62 5.46
N GLU A 219 -1.44 -6.92 4.50
CA GLU A 219 -1.17 -7.87 3.43
C GLU A 219 0.03 -7.44 2.56
N ARG A 220 0.14 -6.15 2.24
CA ARG A 220 1.29 -5.60 1.50
C ARG A 220 2.58 -5.81 2.27
N LYS A 221 2.59 -5.55 3.59
CA LYS A 221 3.78 -5.74 4.42
C LYS A 221 4.25 -7.19 4.39
N GLU A 222 3.35 -8.13 4.64
CA GLU A 222 3.66 -9.56 4.58
C GLU A 222 4.17 -9.94 3.18
N ARG A 223 3.46 -9.52 2.14
CA ARG A 223 3.78 -9.89 0.76
C ARG A 223 5.13 -9.34 0.29
N VAL A 224 5.49 -8.12 0.70
CA VAL A 224 6.82 -7.56 0.42
C VAL A 224 7.91 -8.37 1.11
N GLY A 225 7.71 -8.72 2.39
CA GLY A 225 8.66 -9.57 3.13
C GLY A 225 8.88 -10.93 2.46
N GLU A 226 7.79 -11.61 2.09
CA GLU A 226 7.84 -12.88 1.35
C GLU A 226 8.61 -12.74 0.03
N LEU A 227 8.32 -11.70 -0.76
CA LEU A 227 8.96 -11.48 -2.05
C LEU A 227 10.44 -11.13 -1.90
N GLN A 228 10.83 -10.34 -0.89
CA GLN A 228 12.23 -10.07 -0.60
C GLN A 228 12.99 -11.36 -0.25
N GLN A 229 12.41 -12.20 0.62
CA GLN A 229 13.00 -13.49 0.96
C GLN A 229 13.12 -14.40 -0.27
N SER A 230 12.02 -14.63 -0.99
CA SER A 230 12.02 -15.51 -2.17
C SER A 230 12.95 -15.01 -3.28
N THR A 231 13.07 -13.69 -3.49
CA THR A 231 14.01 -13.16 -4.50
C THR A 231 15.47 -13.38 -4.08
N ALA A 232 15.80 -13.28 -2.80
CA ALA A 232 17.13 -13.59 -2.29
C ALA A 232 17.46 -15.09 -2.48
N GLU A 233 16.55 -15.98 -2.07
CA GLU A 233 16.69 -17.43 -2.21
C GLU A 233 16.81 -17.87 -3.68
N LEU A 234 16.00 -17.30 -4.57
CA LEU A 234 16.08 -17.57 -6.00
C LEU A 234 17.43 -17.12 -6.59
N ARG A 235 17.98 -15.99 -6.16
CA ARG A 235 19.30 -15.52 -6.62
C ARG A 235 20.42 -16.44 -6.15
N GLU A 236 20.37 -16.91 -4.91
CA GLU A 236 21.35 -17.87 -4.36
C GLU A 236 21.26 -19.22 -5.08
N THR A 237 20.05 -19.74 -5.25
CA THR A 237 19.81 -21.00 -5.97
C THR A 237 20.33 -20.88 -7.41
N LEU A 238 19.98 -19.79 -8.11
CA LEU A 238 20.43 -19.53 -9.47
C LEU A 238 21.96 -19.46 -9.61
N ALA A 239 22.66 -19.01 -8.57
CA ALA A 239 24.14 -18.95 -8.55
C ALA A 239 24.77 -20.34 -8.46
N THR A 240 24.10 -21.31 -7.84
CA THR A 240 24.61 -22.67 -7.61
C THR A 240 24.09 -23.68 -8.65
N THR A 241 22.95 -23.43 -9.30
CA THR A 241 22.37 -24.31 -10.32
C THR A 241 23.23 -24.38 -11.59
N GLN A 242 23.62 -25.60 -11.97
CA GLN A 242 24.36 -25.89 -13.19
C GLN A 242 23.46 -26.30 -14.37
N ASP A 243 22.29 -26.89 -14.10
CA ASP A 243 21.35 -27.33 -15.14
C ASP A 243 20.75 -26.11 -15.89
N ARG A 244 20.87 -26.11 -17.21
CA ARG A 244 20.45 -24.97 -18.06
C ARG A 244 18.93 -24.78 -18.06
N LYS A 245 18.14 -25.85 -18.06
CA LYS A 245 16.68 -25.78 -18.12
C LYS A 245 16.12 -25.29 -16.79
N GLU A 246 16.64 -25.82 -15.69
CA GLU A 246 16.33 -25.37 -14.34
C GLU A 246 16.70 -23.90 -14.16
N LYS A 247 17.90 -23.51 -14.60
CA LYS A 247 18.36 -22.11 -14.57
C LYS A 247 17.41 -21.17 -15.31
N SER A 248 16.94 -21.55 -16.50
CA SER A 248 15.96 -20.75 -17.26
C SER A 248 14.62 -20.61 -16.53
N SER A 249 14.18 -21.66 -15.84
CA SER A 249 12.96 -21.63 -15.01
C SER A 249 13.14 -20.68 -13.82
N LEU A 250 14.24 -20.82 -13.09
CA LEU A 250 14.57 -19.97 -11.94
C LEU A 250 14.70 -18.49 -12.35
N GLN A 251 15.31 -18.19 -13.50
CA GLN A 251 15.36 -16.82 -14.05
C GLN A 251 13.97 -16.25 -14.32
N SER A 252 13.07 -17.05 -14.86
CA SER A 252 11.70 -16.62 -15.13
C SER A 252 10.93 -16.34 -13.84
N GLN A 253 11.10 -17.19 -12.82
CA GLN A 253 10.51 -17.00 -11.49
C GLN A 253 11.07 -15.74 -10.81
N LEU A 254 12.39 -15.58 -10.83
CA LEU A 254 13.08 -14.41 -10.26
C LEU A 254 12.57 -13.12 -10.91
N TYR A 255 12.48 -13.08 -12.24
CA TYR A 255 11.93 -11.93 -12.96
C TYR A 255 10.51 -11.58 -12.51
N VAL A 256 9.63 -12.57 -12.38
CA VAL A 256 8.25 -12.36 -11.92
C VAL A 256 8.21 -11.84 -10.48
N HIS A 257 9.03 -12.40 -9.58
CA HIS A 257 9.08 -11.99 -8.18
C HIS A 257 9.67 -10.58 -8.01
N GLU A 258 10.77 -10.26 -8.69
CA GLU A 258 11.38 -8.93 -8.68
C GLU A 258 10.44 -7.87 -9.22
N ARG A 259 9.71 -8.20 -10.30
CA ARG A 259 8.71 -7.30 -10.87
C ARG A 259 7.58 -7.02 -9.88
N ARG A 260 6.98 -8.05 -9.28
CA ARG A 260 5.93 -7.91 -8.26
C ARG A 260 6.40 -7.13 -7.03
N LEU A 261 7.62 -7.41 -6.58
CA LEU A 261 8.25 -6.68 -5.48
C LEU A 261 8.36 -5.19 -5.83
N ARG A 262 8.91 -4.86 -7.01
CA ARG A 262 9.01 -3.48 -7.48
C ARG A 262 7.65 -2.79 -7.55
N ALA A 263 6.62 -3.48 -8.03
CA ALA A 263 5.27 -2.93 -8.11
C ALA A 263 4.70 -2.59 -6.73
N LEU A 264 4.85 -3.48 -5.74
CA LEU A 264 4.40 -3.23 -4.37
C LEU A 264 5.19 -2.13 -3.66
N LEU A 265 6.50 -2.07 -3.90
CA LEU A 265 7.36 -1.00 -3.38
C LEU A 265 7.03 0.37 -3.98
N ALA A 266 6.54 0.41 -5.22
CA ALA A 266 6.15 1.64 -5.90
C ALA A 266 4.79 2.20 -5.46
N VAL A 267 4.03 1.47 -4.63
CA VAL A 267 2.73 1.96 -4.13
C VAL A 267 2.99 3.06 -3.09
N PRO A 268 2.54 4.30 -3.36
CA PRO A 268 2.69 5.39 -2.39
C PRO A 268 1.83 5.11 -1.16
N ARG A 269 2.07 5.86 -0.08
CA ARG A 269 1.16 5.86 1.08
C ARG A 269 -0.24 6.20 0.59
N LEU A 270 -1.20 5.35 0.95
CA LEU A 270 -2.59 5.50 0.53
C LEU A 270 -3.44 6.10 1.63
N GLU A 271 -4.38 6.94 1.23
CA GLU A 271 -5.50 7.39 2.03
C GLU A 271 -6.73 6.50 1.77
N ALA A 272 -7.70 6.51 2.68
CA ALA A 272 -8.84 5.59 2.61
C ALA A 272 -9.65 5.76 1.31
N ASP A 273 -9.86 6.98 0.84
CA ASP A 273 -10.57 7.30 -0.40
C ASP A 273 -9.90 6.75 -1.67
N GLN A 274 -8.61 6.43 -1.60
CA GLN A 274 -7.84 5.80 -2.68
C GLN A 274 -8.00 4.28 -2.72
N MET A 275 -8.68 3.68 -1.73
CA MET A 275 -8.99 2.26 -1.71
C MET A 275 -10.28 1.95 -2.47
N CYS A 276 -10.33 0.77 -3.07
CA CYS A 276 -11.59 0.20 -3.47
C CYS A 276 -12.46 -0.04 -2.23
N ALA A 277 -13.74 0.30 -2.30
CA ALA A 277 -14.68 0.01 -1.21
C ALA A 277 -15.02 -1.48 -1.10
N ASP A 278 -14.78 -2.24 -2.17
CA ASP A 278 -15.35 -3.56 -2.39
C ASP A 278 -14.31 -4.69 -2.34
N CYS A 279 -13.01 -4.36 -2.30
CA CYS A 279 -11.93 -5.30 -2.04
C CYS A 279 -10.70 -4.60 -1.43
N LEU A 280 -9.73 -5.40 -1.00
CA LEU A 280 -8.53 -4.96 -0.28
C LEU A 280 -7.44 -4.37 -1.18
N THR A 281 -7.79 -3.76 -2.32
CA THR A 281 -6.79 -3.23 -3.26
C THR A 281 -7.03 -1.75 -3.55
N PRO A 282 -5.98 -1.02 -3.95
CA PRO A 282 -6.12 0.37 -4.36
C PRO A 282 -7.08 0.51 -5.53
N GLN A 283 -7.88 1.57 -5.56
CA GLN A 283 -8.81 1.85 -6.65
C GLN A 283 -8.09 1.97 -8.00
N SER A 284 -6.86 2.50 -8.00
CA SER A 284 -6.02 2.66 -9.20
C SER A 284 -5.61 1.33 -9.85
N TRP A 285 -5.71 0.22 -9.13
CA TRP A 285 -5.40 -1.11 -9.65
C TRP A 285 -6.57 -1.75 -10.41
N HIS A 286 -7.77 -1.17 -10.28
CA HIS A 286 -8.93 -1.63 -11.01
C HIS A 286 -9.02 -1.00 -12.39
N VAL A 287 -8.07 -1.35 -13.25
CA VAL A 287 -8.04 -0.94 -14.65
C VAL A 287 -8.00 -2.17 -15.55
N TYR A 288 -8.81 -2.18 -16.62
CA TYR A 288 -8.66 -3.18 -17.67
C TYR A 288 -7.42 -2.88 -18.52
N GLY A 289 -6.74 -3.93 -18.99
CA GLY A 289 -5.69 -3.84 -20.02
C GLY A 289 -4.28 -3.50 -19.53
N ARG A 290 -4.05 -3.34 -18.21
CA ARG A 290 -2.70 -3.33 -17.64
C ARG A 290 -2.24 -4.74 -17.25
N ASP A 291 -1.03 -4.84 -16.75
CA ASP A 291 -0.42 -6.09 -16.31
C ASP A 291 -1.33 -6.86 -15.36
N ILE A 292 -1.82 -8.02 -15.81
CA ILE A 292 -2.80 -8.85 -15.10
C ILE A 292 -2.26 -9.30 -13.72
N SER A 293 -0.93 -9.34 -13.55
CA SER A 293 -0.31 -9.66 -12.26
C SER A 293 -0.39 -8.57 -11.20
N GLU A 294 -0.65 -7.32 -11.57
CA GLU A 294 -0.57 -6.17 -10.68
C GLU A 294 -1.86 -5.33 -10.66
N SER A 295 -2.58 -5.31 -11.77
CA SER A 295 -3.90 -4.68 -11.91
C SER A 295 -4.93 -5.73 -12.29
N CYS A 296 -5.96 -5.88 -11.45
CA CYS A 296 -7.10 -6.73 -11.74
C CYS A 296 -8.40 -5.94 -11.47
N PRO A 297 -9.44 -6.15 -12.29
CA PRO A 297 -10.78 -5.70 -11.93
C PRO A 297 -11.19 -6.27 -10.57
N CYS A 298 -12.07 -5.57 -9.85
CA CYS A 298 -12.52 -6.03 -8.54
C CYS A 298 -13.21 -7.40 -8.67
N PRO A 299 -12.89 -8.38 -7.79
CA PRO A 299 -13.52 -9.71 -7.83
C PRO A 299 -15.04 -9.68 -7.58
N ARG A 300 -15.58 -8.59 -7.00
CA ARG A 300 -17.03 -8.40 -6.81
C ARG A 300 -17.75 -7.90 -8.06
N TRP A 301 -17.01 -7.51 -9.11
CA TRP A 301 -17.62 -7.01 -10.32
C TRP A 301 -18.15 -8.14 -11.21
N PRO A 302 -19.39 -8.05 -11.71
CA PRO A 302 -20.11 -9.21 -12.25
C PRO A 302 -19.49 -9.81 -13.51
N ILE A 303 -19.03 -9.01 -14.47
CA ILE A 303 -18.43 -9.53 -15.71
C ILE A 303 -17.10 -10.21 -15.40
N PHE A 304 -16.27 -9.58 -14.56
CA PHE A 304 -14.98 -10.13 -14.15
C PHE A 304 -15.14 -11.39 -13.30
N ALA A 305 -16.06 -11.40 -12.35
CA ALA A 305 -16.39 -12.57 -11.54
C ALA A 305 -16.83 -13.74 -12.42
N ALA A 306 -17.76 -13.50 -13.36
CA ALA A 306 -18.21 -14.53 -14.30
C ALA A 306 -17.09 -15.05 -15.20
N ARG A 307 -16.21 -14.16 -15.69
CA ARG A 307 -15.03 -14.55 -16.47
C ARG A 307 -14.08 -15.41 -15.65
N THR A 308 -13.85 -15.05 -14.40
CA THR A 308 -12.95 -15.76 -13.48
C THR A 308 -13.50 -17.15 -13.15
N GLU A 309 -14.80 -17.26 -12.86
CA GLU A 309 -15.46 -18.55 -12.62
C GLU A 309 -15.32 -19.49 -13.82
N ARG A 310 -15.52 -18.98 -15.04
CA ARG A 310 -15.33 -19.76 -16.27
C ARG A 310 -13.89 -20.25 -16.44
N VAL A 311 -12.89 -19.44 -16.07
CA VAL A 311 -11.49 -19.86 -16.08
C VAL A 311 -11.27 -21.00 -15.07
N TRP A 312 -11.80 -20.86 -13.86
CA TRP A 312 -11.70 -21.92 -12.84
C TRP A 312 -12.41 -23.21 -13.24
N GLU A 313 -13.55 -23.12 -13.91
CA GLU A 313 -14.24 -24.28 -14.48
C GLU A 313 -13.37 -25.00 -15.52
N ILE A 314 -12.74 -24.27 -16.44
CA ILE A 314 -11.81 -24.85 -17.42
C ILE A 314 -10.64 -25.52 -16.72
N LEU A 315 -10.02 -24.87 -15.72
CA LEU A 315 -8.89 -25.43 -14.97
C LEU A 315 -9.27 -26.68 -14.18
N ARG A 316 -10.41 -26.68 -13.48
CA ARG A 316 -10.95 -27.87 -12.79
C ARG A 316 -11.16 -29.02 -13.78
N SER A 317 -11.83 -28.74 -14.90
CA SER A 317 -12.07 -29.76 -15.93
C SER A 317 -10.77 -30.30 -16.57
N ALA A 318 -9.73 -29.49 -16.68
CA ALA A 318 -8.42 -29.92 -17.16
C ALA A 318 -7.71 -30.80 -16.11
N SER A 319 -7.79 -30.43 -14.83
CA SER A 319 -7.26 -31.23 -13.72
C SER A 319 -7.92 -32.60 -13.65
N ASP A 320 -9.25 -32.67 -13.81
CA ASP A 320 -9.99 -33.93 -13.78
C ASP A 320 -9.65 -34.86 -14.97
N ARG A 321 -9.21 -34.28 -16.10
CA ARG A 321 -8.75 -35.04 -17.28
C ARG A 321 -7.34 -35.58 -17.13
N VAL A 322 -6.51 -34.97 -16.28
CA VAL A 322 -5.21 -35.52 -15.88
C VAL A 322 -5.49 -36.55 -14.80
N GLY A 323 -5.83 -37.77 -15.21
CA GLY A 323 -6.04 -38.90 -14.29
C GLY A 323 -4.83 -39.10 -13.36
N PRO A 324 -4.99 -39.81 -12.23
CA PRO A 324 -3.90 -40.07 -11.31
C PRO A 324 -2.71 -40.68 -12.07
N ALA A 325 -1.53 -40.09 -11.88
CA ALA A 325 -0.31 -40.63 -12.49
C ALA A 325 -0.18 -42.10 -12.11
N GLU A 326 -0.03 -42.99 -13.10
CA GLU A 326 0.28 -44.39 -12.85
C GLU A 326 1.48 -44.46 -11.89
N PRO A 327 1.40 -45.26 -10.81
CA PRO A 327 2.50 -45.40 -9.88
C PRO A 327 3.74 -45.84 -10.66
N ALA A 328 4.85 -45.14 -10.45
CA ALA A 328 6.10 -45.45 -11.13
C ALA A 328 6.42 -46.96 -10.97
N PRO A 329 6.79 -47.65 -12.05
CA PRO A 329 7.11 -49.07 -11.97
C PRO A 329 8.19 -49.30 -10.90
N PRO A 330 8.09 -50.38 -10.09
CA PRO A 330 9.04 -50.64 -9.03
C PRO A 330 10.45 -50.69 -9.60
N LYS A 331 11.39 -49.99 -8.95
CA LYS A 331 12.80 -49.99 -9.35
C LYS A 331 13.26 -51.45 -9.49
N PRO A 332 13.92 -51.84 -10.61
CA PRO A 332 14.41 -53.20 -10.78
C PRO A 332 15.36 -53.52 -9.62
N GLN A 333 15.09 -54.63 -8.93
CA GLN A 333 15.98 -55.10 -7.88
C GLN A 333 17.34 -55.45 -8.50
N PRO A 334 18.47 -55.10 -7.86
CA PRO A 334 19.78 -55.45 -8.38
C PRO A 334 19.88 -56.97 -8.51
N LEU A 335 20.21 -57.44 -9.71
CA LEU A 335 20.50 -58.84 -9.96
C LEU A 335 21.65 -59.27 -9.04
N ALA A 336 21.40 -60.29 -8.23
CA ALA A 336 22.42 -60.91 -7.39
C ALA A 336 23.56 -61.40 -8.27
N THR A 337 24.72 -60.75 -8.18
CA THR A 337 25.97 -61.30 -8.69
C THR A 337 26.38 -62.45 -7.78
N LEU A 338 26.36 -63.67 -8.31
CA LEU A 338 26.96 -64.83 -7.66
C LEU A 338 28.50 -64.65 -7.61
N PRO A 339 29.17 -65.10 -6.53
CA PRO A 339 30.59 -64.85 -6.28
C PRO A 339 31.54 -65.53 -7.26
#